data_AF-A0A0Q5ZQT3-F1
#
_entry.id   AF-A0A0Q5ZQT3-F1
#
_cell.length_a   1.000
_cell.length_b   1.000
_cell.length_c   1.000
_cell.angle_alpha   90.00
_cell.angle_beta   90.00
_cell.angle_gamma   90.00
#
_symmetry.space_group_name_H-M   'P 1'
#
loop_
_entity.id
_entity.type
_entity.pdbx_description
1 polymer ?
#
loop_
_entity_poly.entity_id
_entity_poly.type
_entity_poly.pdbx_seq_one_letter_code
_entity_poly.pdbx_strand_id
1 'polypeptide(L)'
;MDGLIEEEYSPIPVIHINTSDDILQQLVYQENICIRVNFEDQEEFDINDQIKRILESVGCKLSNVILLLDMNYLLPQNIHMAQVSSKALINSINNLNQFKDFYFASTSFPMNLSSCKTNSTTQIDRIEVVLYRYFELQADKLTRMPKFSDYVISNPDIEGMDPRLMTIGASIRYTDENTWYIFKGASIKKHGSEQYYELSRNILNSGIFSGEFFSWGDKQIKDKANDIGGPGNSTTWRQIGTNHHITFVVKQISN
;
A
#
# COMPACT_ATOMS: atom_id res chain seq x y z
N MET A 1 16.38 -4.49 -15.73
CA MET A 1 15.51 -5.70 -15.75
C MET A 1 16.35 -6.93 -16.04
N ASP A 2 17.31 -6.81 -16.95
CA ASP A 2 18.26 -7.86 -17.35
C ASP A 2 18.94 -8.58 -16.17
N GLY A 3 19.46 -7.86 -15.18
CA GLY A 3 20.07 -8.49 -14.01
C GLY A 3 19.12 -9.38 -13.18
N LEU A 4 17.82 -9.05 -13.10
CA LEU A 4 16.84 -9.92 -12.43
C LEU A 4 16.52 -11.16 -13.26
N ILE A 5 16.49 -11.01 -14.58
CA ILE A 5 16.26 -12.12 -15.51
C ILE A 5 17.46 -13.08 -15.52
N GLU A 6 18.68 -12.53 -15.46
CA GLU A 6 19.92 -13.30 -15.30
C GLU A 6 19.96 -14.10 -13.99
N GLU A 7 19.34 -13.57 -12.93
CA GLU A 7 19.13 -14.26 -11.65
C GLU A 7 17.90 -15.20 -11.63
N GLU A 8 17.36 -15.55 -12.80
CA GLU A 8 16.21 -16.45 -12.98
C GLU A 8 14.88 -15.95 -12.37
N TYR A 9 14.78 -14.65 -12.06
CA TYR A 9 13.49 -14.04 -11.70
C TYR A 9 12.67 -13.74 -12.97
N SER A 10 11.34 -13.72 -12.80
CA SER A 10 10.39 -13.24 -13.81
C SER A 10 9.79 -11.90 -13.40
N PRO A 11 10.54 -10.79 -13.53
CA PRO A 11 10.02 -9.47 -13.18
C PRO A 11 8.83 -9.09 -14.09
N ILE A 12 7.82 -8.46 -13.50
CA ILE A 12 6.69 -7.88 -14.23
C ILE A 12 6.91 -6.37 -14.21
N PRO A 13 7.16 -5.72 -15.36
CA PRO A 13 7.33 -4.28 -15.40
C PRO A 13 5.99 -3.61 -15.15
N VAL A 14 6.00 -2.56 -14.33
CA VAL A 14 4.84 -1.71 -14.08
C VAL A 14 4.96 -0.47 -14.97
N ILE A 15 4.03 -0.36 -15.92
CA ILE A 15 3.95 0.70 -16.92
C ILE A 15 2.84 1.63 -16.49
N HIS A 16 3.13 2.92 -16.30
CA HIS A 16 2.09 3.91 -16.09
C HIS A 16 1.33 4.16 -17.39
N ILE A 17 0.02 4.38 -17.34
CA ILE A 17 -0.83 4.44 -18.54
C ILE A 17 -0.43 5.55 -19.55
N ASN A 18 0.18 6.63 -19.06
CA ASN A 18 0.67 7.75 -19.88
C ASN A 18 2.15 7.62 -20.29
N THR A 19 2.79 6.47 -20.09
CA THR A 19 4.20 6.24 -20.49
C THR A 19 4.39 6.47 -21.98
N SER A 20 5.40 7.24 -22.39
CA SER A 20 5.65 7.58 -23.80
C SER A 20 6.06 6.36 -24.64
N ASP A 21 5.74 6.40 -25.94
CA ASP A 21 6.07 5.29 -26.86
C ASP A 21 7.58 4.99 -26.94
N ASP A 22 8.43 6.01 -26.82
CA ASP A 22 9.90 5.83 -26.82
C ASP A 22 10.37 4.94 -25.67
N ILE A 23 9.72 5.05 -24.49
CA ILE A 23 10.03 4.20 -23.33
C ILE A 23 9.42 2.81 -23.52
N LEU A 24 8.19 2.73 -24.06
CA LEU A 24 7.52 1.45 -24.32
C LEU A 24 8.29 0.58 -25.31
N GLN A 25 8.86 1.17 -26.36
CA GLN A 25 9.65 0.46 -27.37
C GLN A 25 10.98 -0.09 -26.82
N GLN A 26 11.47 0.46 -25.72
CA GLN A 26 12.69 0.01 -25.03
C GLN A 26 12.39 -1.00 -23.90
N LEU A 27 11.11 -1.32 -23.67
CA LEU A 27 10.70 -2.18 -22.57
C LEU A 27 11.15 -3.63 -22.81
N VAL A 28 11.95 -4.15 -21.89
CA VAL A 28 12.29 -5.58 -21.82
C VAL A 28 11.30 -6.26 -20.89
N TYR A 29 10.59 -7.29 -21.37
CA TYR A 29 9.68 -8.10 -20.57
C TYR A 29 9.67 -9.54 -21.07
N GLN A 30 9.27 -10.48 -20.20
CA GLN A 30 9.19 -11.91 -20.55
C GLN A 30 7.81 -12.26 -21.11
N GLU A 31 6.83 -12.39 -20.22
CA GLU A 31 5.48 -12.82 -20.59
C GLU A 31 4.45 -11.77 -20.23
N ASN A 32 4.56 -11.18 -19.04
CA ASN A 32 3.53 -10.35 -18.44
C ASN A 32 4.00 -8.91 -18.26
N ILE A 33 3.05 -7.98 -18.37
CA ILE A 33 3.23 -6.57 -18.01
C ILE A 33 2.14 -6.17 -17.02
N CYS A 34 2.42 -5.17 -16.20
CA CYS A 34 1.41 -4.51 -15.39
C CYS A 34 1.16 -3.12 -15.97
N ILE A 35 -0.10 -2.79 -16.30
CA ILE A 35 -0.49 -1.42 -16.62
C ILE A 35 -1.09 -0.82 -15.35
N ARG A 36 -0.48 0.25 -14.84
CA ARG A 36 -0.97 1.05 -13.72
C ARG A 36 -1.72 2.26 -14.25
N VAL A 37 -2.94 2.44 -13.78
CA VAL A 37 -3.81 3.56 -14.11
C VAL A 37 -4.08 4.33 -12.83
N ASN A 38 -3.60 5.57 -12.73
CA ASN A 38 -3.96 6.40 -11.60
C ASN A 38 -5.36 6.98 -11.81
N PHE A 39 -6.04 7.29 -10.70
CA PHE A 39 -7.38 7.88 -10.78
C PHE A 39 -7.39 9.22 -11.54
N GLU A 40 -6.37 10.05 -11.36
CA GLU A 40 -6.21 11.36 -12.00
C GLU A 40 -6.02 11.27 -13.53
N ASP A 41 -5.47 10.17 -14.04
CA ASP A 41 -5.26 9.97 -15.48
C ASP A 41 -6.58 9.96 -16.28
N GLN A 42 -7.71 9.68 -15.62
CA GLN A 42 -9.05 9.68 -16.23
C GLN A 42 -9.48 11.07 -16.69
N GLU A 43 -8.96 12.12 -16.06
CA GLU A 43 -9.29 13.49 -16.42
C GLU A 43 -8.55 13.93 -17.69
N GLU A 44 -7.40 13.32 -17.97
CA GLU A 44 -6.50 13.70 -19.06
C GLU A 44 -6.62 12.78 -20.29
N PHE A 45 -6.90 11.49 -20.09
CA PHE A 45 -6.83 10.48 -21.15
C PHE A 45 -8.02 9.51 -21.15
N ASP A 46 -8.41 9.06 -22.34
CA ASP A 46 -9.26 7.87 -22.46
C ASP A 46 -8.42 6.62 -22.15
N ILE A 47 -8.76 5.94 -21.05
CA ILE A 47 -8.03 4.77 -20.56
C ILE A 47 -8.04 3.61 -21.56
N ASN A 48 -9.14 3.43 -22.30
CA ASN A 48 -9.24 2.33 -23.26
C ASN A 48 -8.30 2.57 -24.45
N ASP A 49 -8.22 3.81 -24.92
CA ASP A 49 -7.28 4.20 -25.98
C ASP A 49 -5.83 4.06 -25.54
N GLN A 50 -5.49 4.47 -24.31
CA GLN A 50 -4.13 4.33 -23.80
C GLN A 50 -3.73 2.86 -23.57
N ILE A 51 -4.63 2.03 -23.05
CA ILE A 51 -4.38 0.58 -22.94
C ILE A 51 -4.11 0.01 -24.33
N LYS A 52 -4.95 0.34 -25.32
CA LYS A 52 -4.76 -0.12 -26.71
C LYS A 52 -3.40 0.31 -27.27
N ARG A 53 -3.02 1.59 -27.10
CA ARG A 53 -1.71 2.12 -27.51
C ARG A 53 -0.57 1.32 -26.88
N ILE A 54 -0.61 1.09 -25.57
CA ILE A 54 0.44 0.33 -24.88
C ILE A 54 0.55 -1.10 -25.44
N LEU A 55 -0.58 -1.78 -25.68
CA LEU A 55 -0.57 -3.13 -26.24
C LEU A 55 0.00 -3.17 -27.66
N GLU A 56 -0.33 -2.17 -28.48
CA GLU A 56 0.21 -2.04 -29.84
C GLU A 56 1.72 -1.74 -29.83
N SER A 57 2.17 -0.81 -28.99
CA SER A 57 3.59 -0.43 -28.86
C SER A 57 4.46 -1.56 -28.29
N VAL A 58 3.94 -2.33 -27.33
CA VAL A 58 4.68 -3.40 -26.63
C VAL A 58 4.49 -4.77 -27.30
N GLY A 59 3.48 -4.93 -28.16
CA GLY A 59 3.14 -6.21 -28.81
C GLY A 59 2.55 -7.25 -27.85
N CYS A 60 1.90 -6.81 -26.77
CA CYS A 60 1.39 -7.68 -25.70
C CYS A 60 -0.12 -7.98 -25.87
N LYS A 61 -0.56 -9.17 -25.46
CA LYS A 61 -1.98 -9.55 -25.44
C LYS A 61 -2.62 -9.19 -24.10
N LEU A 62 -3.91 -8.83 -24.09
CA LEU A 62 -4.67 -8.57 -22.87
C LEU A 62 -4.54 -9.70 -21.82
N SER A 63 -4.54 -10.96 -22.25
CA SER A 63 -4.39 -12.13 -21.38
C SER A 63 -3.06 -12.22 -20.62
N ASN A 64 -2.10 -11.36 -20.96
CA ASN A 64 -0.79 -11.26 -20.32
C ASN A 64 -0.65 -9.97 -19.50
N VAL A 65 -1.71 -9.16 -19.42
CA VAL A 65 -1.68 -7.87 -18.75
C VAL A 65 -2.33 -7.99 -17.38
N ILE A 66 -1.58 -7.57 -16.37
CA ILE A 66 -2.13 -7.25 -15.05
C ILE A 66 -2.58 -5.79 -15.10
N LEU A 67 -3.85 -5.51 -14.81
CA LEU A 67 -4.33 -4.14 -14.69
C LEU A 67 -4.37 -3.75 -13.21
N LEU A 68 -3.71 -2.65 -12.87
CA LEU A 68 -3.73 -2.05 -11.54
C LEU A 68 -4.45 -0.70 -11.62
N LEU A 69 -5.65 -0.64 -11.04
CA LEU A 69 -6.33 0.62 -10.78
C LEU A 69 -5.80 1.21 -9.47
N ASP A 70 -5.12 2.34 -9.55
CA ASP A 70 -4.44 2.95 -8.41
C ASP A 70 -5.09 4.28 -8.05
N MET A 71 -5.85 4.30 -6.95
CA MET A 71 -6.48 5.52 -6.45
C MET A 71 -5.54 6.38 -5.61
N ASN A 72 -4.28 5.97 -5.46
CA ASN A 72 -3.26 6.70 -4.72
C ASN A 72 -3.72 6.98 -3.27
N TYR A 73 -3.24 8.06 -2.67
CA TYR A 73 -3.66 8.53 -1.36
C TYR A 73 -5.06 9.17 -1.42
N LEU A 74 -5.95 8.67 -0.56
CA LEU A 74 -7.31 9.17 -0.42
C LEU A 74 -7.55 9.77 0.96
N LEU A 75 -8.14 10.95 0.97
CA LEU A 75 -8.61 11.59 2.19
C LEU A 75 -9.97 11.01 2.62
N PRO A 76 -10.25 10.83 3.93
CA PRO A 76 -11.52 10.32 4.44
C PRO A 76 -12.77 10.99 3.87
N GLN A 77 -12.73 12.31 3.71
CA GLN A 77 -13.86 13.06 3.16
C GLN A 77 -14.19 12.72 1.69
N ASN A 78 -13.27 12.13 0.94
CA ASN A 78 -13.44 11.81 -0.47
C ASN A 78 -13.97 10.38 -0.70
N ILE A 79 -14.28 9.63 0.36
CA ILE A 79 -14.62 8.20 0.27
C ILE A 79 -15.81 7.90 -0.64
N HIS A 80 -16.91 8.66 -0.50
CA HIS A 80 -18.11 8.42 -1.31
C HIS A 80 -17.85 8.69 -2.81
N MET A 81 -17.11 9.76 -3.10
CA MET A 81 -16.70 10.07 -4.47
C MET A 81 -15.79 8.96 -5.02
N ALA A 82 -14.81 8.51 -4.23
CA ALA A 82 -13.92 7.42 -4.62
C ALA A 82 -14.71 6.13 -4.91
N GLN A 83 -15.71 5.77 -4.09
CA GLN A 83 -16.58 4.60 -4.31
C GLN A 83 -17.34 4.68 -5.64
N VAL A 84 -18.04 5.79 -5.88
CA VAL A 84 -18.86 5.96 -7.09
C VAL A 84 -17.98 6.00 -8.35
N SER A 85 -16.91 6.80 -8.33
CA SER A 85 -16.07 6.99 -9.51
C SER A 85 -15.23 5.75 -9.84
N SER A 86 -14.68 5.05 -8.83
CA SER A 86 -13.97 3.79 -9.09
C SER A 86 -14.89 2.71 -9.66
N LYS A 87 -16.13 2.59 -9.15
CA LYS A 87 -17.12 1.68 -9.74
C LYS A 87 -17.46 2.04 -11.19
N ALA A 88 -17.65 3.33 -11.48
CA ALA A 88 -17.92 3.79 -12.83
C ALA A 88 -16.75 3.44 -13.77
N LEU A 89 -15.52 3.70 -13.33
CA LEU A 89 -14.33 3.37 -14.10
C LEU A 89 -14.20 1.87 -14.35
N ILE A 90 -14.35 1.03 -13.32
CA ILE A 90 -14.27 -0.43 -13.45
C ILE A 90 -15.19 -0.92 -14.58
N ASN A 91 -16.39 -0.34 -14.68
CA ASN A 91 -17.37 -0.71 -15.70
C ASN A 91 -17.16 -0.05 -17.06
N SER A 92 -16.30 0.96 -17.18
CA SER A 92 -15.97 1.58 -18.46
C SER A 92 -14.75 0.97 -19.15
N ILE A 93 -14.00 0.09 -18.48
CA ILE A 93 -12.83 -0.58 -19.07
C ILE A 93 -13.28 -1.72 -19.99
N ASN A 94 -12.93 -1.60 -21.27
CA ASN A 94 -13.25 -2.58 -22.30
C ASN A 94 -12.53 -3.90 -22.04
N ASN A 95 -13.25 -5.02 -22.25
CA ASN A 95 -12.70 -6.37 -22.15
C ASN A 95 -12.01 -6.66 -20.81
N LEU A 96 -12.44 -6.05 -19.70
CA LEU A 96 -11.82 -6.22 -18.36
C LEU A 96 -11.67 -7.69 -17.93
N ASN A 97 -12.57 -8.56 -18.39
CA ASN A 97 -12.53 -10.01 -18.12
C ASN A 97 -11.42 -10.77 -18.89
N GLN A 98 -10.80 -10.15 -19.90
CA GLN A 98 -9.70 -10.75 -20.67
C GLN A 98 -8.31 -10.46 -20.08
N PHE A 99 -8.18 -9.50 -19.16
CA PHE A 99 -6.91 -9.23 -18.48
C PHE A 99 -6.47 -10.45 -17.66
N LYS A 100 -5.16 -10.69 -17.56
CA LYS A 100 -4.60 -11.76 -16.72
C LYS A 100 -5.12 -11.64 -15.29
N ASP A 101 -4.92 -10.46 -14.71
CA ASP A 101 -5.37 -10.11 -13.38
C ASP A 101 -5.83 -8.66 -13.32
N PHE A 102 -6.64 -8.35 -12.30
CA PHE A 102 -7.14 -7.02 -12.05
C PHE A 102 -7.04 -6.72 -10.55
N TYR A 103 -6.31 -5.67 -10.20
CA TYR A 103 -6.11 -5.21 -8.83
C TYR A 103 -6.58 -3.78 -8.67
N PHE A 104 -6.92 -3.45 -7.44
CA PHE A 104 -7.16 -2.09 -6.98
C PHE A 104 -6.18 -1.75 -5.87
N ALA A 105 -5.58 -0.57 -5.88
CA ALA A 105 -4.77 -0.04 -4.78
C ALA A 105 -5.23 1.34 -4.36
N SER A 106 -5.17 1.60 -3.05
CA SER A 106 -5.33 2.93 -2.47
C SER A 106 -4.71 2.96 -1.07
N THR A 107 -4.61 4.13 -0.46
CA THR A 107 -4.26 4.23 0.96
C THR A 107 -4.82 5.51 1.57
N SER A 108 -5.15 5.47 2.85
CA SER A 108 -5.35 6.66 3.68
C SER A 108 -4.19 6.93 4.64
N PHE A 109 -3.09 6.18 4.50
CA PHE A 109 -1.93 6.37 5.37
C PHE A 109 -1.31 7.75 5.10
N PRO A 110 -1.15 8.62 6.11
CA PRO A 110 -0.70 9.98 5.88
C PRO A 110 0.75 10.04 5.44
N MET A 111 1.08 11.03 4.60
CA MET A 111 2.44 11.29 4.11
C MET A 111 3.46 11.41 5.26
N ASN A 112 3.06 12.03 6.36
CA ASN A 112 3.84 12.08 7.58
C ASN A 112 2.97 11.91 8.83
N LEU A 113 3.63 11.68 9.97
CA LEU A 113 2.97 11.48 11.26
C LEU A 113 2.96 12.75 12.12
N SER A 114 3.06 13.94 11.52
CA SER A 114 3.14 15.21 12.27
C SER A 114 1.83 15.55 12.99
N SER A 115 0.69 15.14 12.42
CA SER A 115 -0.65 15.29 13.01
C SER A 115 -0.92 14.33 14.18
N CYS A 116 -0.15 13.23 14.27
CA CYS A 116 -0.27 12.28 15.36
C CYS A 116 0.31 12.89 16.64
N LYS A 117 -0.49 12.92 17.72
CA LYS A 117 -0.09 13.52 18.99
C LYS A 117 1.05 12.73 19.64
N THR A 118 2.10 13.42 20.06
CA THR A 118 3.24 12.84 20.80
C THR A 118 2.79 12.25 22.13
N ASN A 119 3.40 11.12 22.51
CA ASN A 119 3.09 10.34 23.72
C ASN A 119 1.62 9.90 23.77
N SER A 120 1.11 9.44 22.63
CA SER A 120 -0.27 8.96 22.51
C SER A 120 -0.41 7.92 21.40
N THR A 121 -1.58 7.29 21.35
CA THR A 121 -1.98 6.41 20.25
C THR A 121 -2.98 7.15 19.37
N THR A 122 -2.66 7.29 18.08
CA THR A 122 -3.58 7.85 17.07
C THR A 122 -4.16 6.73 16.22
N GLN A 123 -5.46 6.78 15.96
CA GLN A 123 -6.13 5.87 15.04
C GLN A 123 -6.28 6.52 13.67
N ILE A 124 -6.05 5.74 12.61
CA ILE A 124 -6.22 6.17 11.23
C ILE A 124 -7.00 5.09 10.51
N ASP A 125 -8.17 5.44 9.98
CA ASP A 125 -9.01 4.50 9.25
C ASP A 125 -8.31 4.01 7.98
N ARG A 126 -8.52 2.73 7.65
CA ARG A 126 -8.02 2.05 6.45
C ARG A 126 -9.04 2.17 5.33
N ILE A 127 -9.00 3.28 4.61
CA ILE A 127 -9.98 3.59 3.55
C ILE A 127 -9.93 2.54 2.44
N GLU A 128 -8.75 2.00 2.16
CA GLU A 128 -8.58 0.94 1.18
C GLU A 128 -9.43 -0.30 1.49
N VAL A 129 -9.59 -0.65 2.77
CA VAL A 129 -10.46 -1.75 3.21
C VAL A 129 -11.94 -1.38 3.04
N VAL A 130 -12.30 -0.13 3.33
CA VAL A 130 -13.67 0.39 3.13
C VAL A 130 -14.06 0.37 1.64
N LEU A 131 -13.14 0.74 0.75
CA LEU A 131 -13.34 0.68 -0.70
C LEU A 131 -13.46 -0.75 -1.19
N TYR A 132 -12.60 -1.64 -0.69
CA TYR A 132 -12.65 -3.05 -1.06
C TYR A 132 -13.99 -3.70 -0.66
N ARG A 133 -14.45 -3.48 0.57
CA ARG A 133 -15.76 -3.93 1.05
C ARG A 133 -16.91 -3.36 0.24
N TYR A 134 -16.80 -2.10 -0.19
CA TYR A 134 -17.78 -1.51 -1.10
C TYR A 134 -17.83 -2.27 -2.43
N PHE A 135 -16.69 -2.67 -3.00
CA PHE A 135 -16.67 -3.49 -4.22
C PHE A 135 -17.27 -4.87 -3.98
N GLU A 136 -17.01 -5.51 -2.84
CA GLU A 136 -17.63 -6.80 -2.48
C GLU A 136 -19.16 -6.69 -2.44
N LEU A 137 -19.68 -5.63 -1.81
CA LEU A 137 -21.11 -5.35 -1.74
C LEU A 137 -21.74 -4.97 -3.09
N GLN A 138 -20.93 -4.60 -4.08
CA GLN A 138 -21.37 -4.23 -5.43
C GLN A 138 -20.93 -5.25 -6.48
N ALA A 139 -20.47 -6.44 -6.08
CA ALA A 139 -19.84 -7.40 -7.00
C ALA A 139 -20.73 -7.79 -8.18
N ASP A 140 -22.05 -7.84 -7.99
CA ASP A 140 -23.07 -8.10 -9.02
C ASP A 140 -23.19 -6.98 -10.06
N LYS A 141 -22.68 -5.79 -9.74
CA LYS A 141 -22.71 -4.57 -10.57
C LYS A 141 -21.33 -4.16 -11.06
N LEU A 142 -20.32 -5.01 -10.86
CA LEU A 142 -18.97 -4.81 -11.39
C LEU A 142 -18.74 -5.77 -12.56
N THR A 143 -18.14 -5.25 -13.63
CA THR A 143 -17.73 -6.06 -14.78
C THR A 143 -16.76 -7.18 -14.38
N ARG A 144 -15.88 -6.87 -13.43
CA ARG A 144 -14.97 -7.80 -12.75
C ARG A 144 -14.64 -7.25 -11.36
N MET A 145 -14.67 -8.10 -10.34
CA MET A 145 -14.23 -7.73 -8.99
C MET A 145 -12.70 -7.54 -8.98
N PRO A 146 -12.17 -6.37 -8.56
CA PRO A 146 -10.73 -6.20 -8.36
C PRO A 146 -10.24 -7.05 -7.18
N LYS A 147 -9.00 -7.51 -7.27
CA LYS A 147 -8.26 -8.06 -6.13
C LYS A 147 -7.72 -6.92 -5.26
N PHE A 148 -7.64 -7.15 -3.94
CA PHE A 148 -7.13 -6.18 -2.99
C PHE A 148 -5.63 -5.94 -3.16
N SER A 149 -5.21 -4.68 -3.04
CA SER A 149 -3.84 -4.23 -2.88
C SER A 149 -3.84 -2.92 -2.10
N ASP A 150 -2.74 -2.59 -1.42
CA ASP A 150 -2.58 -1.33 -0.71
C ASP A 150 -1.11 -0.86 -0.72
N TYR A 151 -0.85 0.24 0.01
CA TYR A 151 0.49 0.81 0.20
C TYR A 151 1.12 0.41 1.54
N VAL A 152 0.68 -0.73 2.09
CA VAL A 152 1.17 -1.26 3.36
C VAL A 152 0.98 -0.24 4.49
N ILE A 153 2.08 0.16 5.13
CA ILE A 153 2.12 1.14 6.23
C ILE A 153 2.76 2.44 5.76
N SER A 154 2.58 2.84 4.50
CA SER A 154 3.19 4.05 3.94
C SER A 154 2.22 4.82 3.03
N ASN A 155 2.57 6.08 2.80
CA ASN A 155 2.01 6.88 1.73
C ASN A 155 2.88 6.71 0.46
N PRO A 156 2.27 6.68 -0.74
CA PRO A 156 2.97 6.73 -2.04
C PRO A 156 3.81 7.98 -2.24
N ASP A 157 3.32 9.13 -1.77
CA ASP A 157 4.01 10.41 -1.88
C ASP A 157 5.14 10.49 -0.87
N ILE A 158 6.25 11.06 -1.34
CA ILE A 158 7.42 11.34 -0.52
C ILE A 158 7.43 12.83 -0.25
N GLU A 159 7.46 13.19 1.03
CA GLU A 159 7.59 14.58 1.42
C GLU A 159 8.93 15.15 0.94
N GLY A 160 8.90 16.19 0.10
CA GLY A 160 10.07 16.84 -0.50
C GLY A 160 10.91 17.66 0.48
N MET A 161 10.90 17.34 1.78
CA MET A 161 11.60 18.08 2.82
C MET A 161 12.95 17.42 3.13
N ASP A 162 13.98 18.24 3.37
CA ASP A 162 15.33 17.76 3.71
C ASP A 162 15.27 16.89 4.98
N PRO A 163 15.65 15.60 4.90
CA PRO A 163 15.67 14.69 6.05
C PRO A 163 16.51 15.20 7.23
N ARG A 164 17.49 16.07 6.99
CA ARG A 164 18.34 16.68 8.04
C ARG A 164 17.59 17.68 8.91
N LEU A 165 16.52 18.27 8.39
CA LEU A 165 15.67 19.25 9.09
C LEU A 165 14.49 18.58 9.80
N MET A 166 14.19 17.32 9.47
CA MET A 166 13.11 16.58 10.09
C MET A 166 13.47 16.10 11.50
N THR A 167 12.63 16.46 12.47
CA THR A 167 12.70 15.83 13.80
C THR A 167 11.83 14.58 13.83
N ILE A 168 12.47 13.41 13.72
CA ILE A 168 11.77 12.13 13.74
C ILE A 168 11.44 11.75 15.20
N GLY A 169 10.15 11.60 15.48
CA GLY A 169 9.66 11.00 16.73
C GLY A 169 9.68 9.48 16.68
N ALA A 170 9.85 8.82 17.82
CA ALA A 170 9.65 7.38 17.91
C ALA A 170 8.20 7.05 17.51
N SER A 171 7.99 6.09 16.62
CA SER A 171 6.63 5.70 16.22
C SER A 171 6.56 4.24 15.81
N ILE A 172 5.56 3.53 16.32
CA ILE A 172 5.22 2.18 15.87
C ILE A 172 3.90 2.25 15.11
N ARG A 173 3.88 1.69 13.90
CA ARG A 173 2.68 1.57 13.05
C ARG A 173 2.17 0.14 13.20
N TYR A 174 0.97 -0.01 13.74
CA TYR A 174 0.35 -1.32 14.01
C TYR A 174 -0.94 -1.43 13.21
N THR A 175 -1.15 -2.56 12.53
CA THR A 175 -2.31 -2.74 11.64
C THR A 175 -3.38 -3.53 12.36
N ASP A 176 -4.61 -3.14 12.15
CA ASP A 176 -5.79 -3.88 12.57
C ASP A 176 -6.79 -3.93 11.40
N GLU A 177 -7.96 -4.52 11.62
CA GLU A 177 -8.94 -4.83 10.59
C GLU A 177 -9.28 -3.61 9.72
N ASN A 178 -9.71 -2.51 10.35
CA ASN A 178 -10.19 -1.31 9.67
C ASN A 178 -9.36 -0.06 10.01
N THR A 179 -8.27 -0.23 10.76
CA THR A 179 -7.57 0.90 11.39
C THR A 179 -6.07 0.61 11.47
N TRP A 180 -5.24 1.63 11.26
CA TRP A 180 -3.88 1.65 11.75
C TRP A 180 -3.80 2.40 13.08
N TYR A 181 -3.04 1.82 14.01
CA TYR A 181 -2.72 2.45 15.28
C TYR A 181 -1.28 2.96 15.25
N ILE A 182 -1.14 4.25 15.48
CA ILE A 182 0.15 4.94 15.52
C ILE A 182 0.49 5.24 16.97
N PHE A 183 1.35 4.40 17.56
CA PHE A 183 1.89 4.62 18.90
C PHE A 183 3.09 5.55 18.77
N LYS A 184 2.93 6.81 19.18
CA LYS A 184 3.93 7.86 18.95
C LYS A 184 4.57 8.30 20.27
N GLY A 185 5.89 8.27 20.32
CA GLY A 185 6.73 8.87 21.35
C GLY A 185 7.30 10.23 20.94
N ALA A 186 8.20 10.76 21.75
CA ALA A 186 8.88 12.02 21.51
C ALA A 186 10.05 11.87 20.51
N SER A 187 10.71 12.99 20.21
CA SER A 187 11.88 13.06 19.32
C SER A 187 12.96 12.04 19.73
N ILE A 188 13.37 11.18 18.80
CA ILE A 188 14.44 10.19 19.03
C ILE A 188 15.76 10.90 19.36
N LYS A 189 16.06 12.01 18.67
CA LYS A 189 17.28 12.81 18.90
C LYS A 189 17.37 13.36 20.32
N LYS A 190 16.24 13.70 20.95
CA LYS A 190 16.20 14.30 22.29
C LYS A 190 16.00 13.27 23.41
N HIS A 191 15.25 12.20 23.14
CA HIS A 191 14.78 11.26 24.17
C HIS A 191 15.26 9.82 23.98
N GLY A 192 16.06 9.56 22.94
CA GLY A 192 16.60 8.23 22.66
C GLY A 192 15.60 7.29 21.98
N SER A 193 16.12 6.15 21.51
CA SER A 193 15.32 5.06 20.90
C SER A 193 14.68 4.16 21.95
N GLU A 194 15.13 4.20 23.20
CA GLU A 194 14.66 3.39 24.32
C GLU A 194 13.16 3.54 24.59
N GLN A 195 12.57 4.65 24.12
CA GLN A 195 11.12 4.87 24.08
C GLN A 195 10.35 3.72 23.43
N TYR A 196 10.97 3.00 22.49
CA TYR A 196 10.34 1.87 21.80
C TYR A 196 9.98 0.69 22.71
N TYR A 197 10.66 0.51 23.84
CA TYR A 197 10.28 -0.50 24.82
C TYR A 197 8.91 -0.16 25.45
N GLU A 198 8.74 1.10 25.85
CA GLU A 198 7.48 1.57 26.41
C GLU A 198 6.35 1.60 25.39
N LEU A 199 6.64 2.05 24.15
CA LEU A 199 5.67 1.98 23.06
C LEU A 199 5.23 0.52 22.77
N SER A 200 6.15 -0.45 22.89
CA SER A 200 5.82 -1.87 22.75
C SER A 200 4.93 -2.36 23.89
N ARG A 201 5.21 -1.97 25.13
CA ARG A 201 4.33 -2.27 26.29
C ARG A 201 2.93 -1.67 26.09
N ASN A 202 2.84 -0.46 25.55
CA ASN A 202 1.56 0.17 25.22
C ASN A 202 0.76 -0.65 24.19
N ILE A 203 1.42 -1.24 23.19
CA ILE A 203 0.76 -2.15 22.24
C ILE A 203 0.23 -3.38 22.96
N LEU A 204 1.04 -4.06 23.78
CA LEU A 204 0.60 -5.25 24.52
C LEU A 204 -0.61 -4.96 25.43
N ASN A 205 -0.65 -3.79 26.06
CA ASN A 205 -1.71 -3.39 26.99
C ASN A 205 -2.93 -2.77 26.30
N SER A 206 -2.87 -2.52 24.99
CA SER A 206 -3.94 -1.81 24.26
C SER A 206 -5.16 -2.67 23.92
N GLY A 207 -5.06 -4.00 24.07
CA GLY A 207 -6.13 -4.94 23.71
C GLY A 207 -6.21 -5.28 22.21
N ILE A 208 -5.44 -4.60 21.36
CA ILE A 208 -5.39 -4.86 19.90
C ILE A 208 -4.18 -5.70 19.48
N PHE A 209 -3.29 -6.07 20.41
CA PHE A 209 -2.12 -6.87 20.09
C PHE A 209 -2.53 -8.28 19.63
N SER A 210 -2.14 -8.64 18.40
CA SER A 210 -2.47 -9.90 17.74
C SER A 210 -1.82 -11.13 18.39
N GLY A 211 -0.84 -10.92 19.28
CA GLY A 211 -0.13 -11.98 20.00
C GLY A 211 1.24 -12.29 19.40
N GLU A 212 2.17 -12.75 20.24
CA GLU A 212 3.58 -12.94 19.85
C GLU A 212 3.82 -13.98 18.75
N PHE A 213 2.87 -14.91 18.58
CA PHE A 213 2.93 -15.96 17.56
C PHE A 213 2.23 -15.57 16.25
N PHE A 214 1.67 -14.36 16.16
CA PHE A 214 0.95 -13.92 14.97
C PHE A 214 1.88 -13.66 13.78
N SER A 215 2.97 -12.93 14.00
CA SER A 215 3.98 -12.62 12.98
C SER A 215 5.37 -12.48 13.60
N TRP A 216 6.41 -12.46 12.76
CA TRP A 216 7.76 -12.11 13.22
C TRP A 216 7.79 -10.71 13.85
N GLY A 217 7.06 -9.76 13.28
CA GLY A 217 6.93 -8.40 13.81
C GLY A 217 6.31 -8.38 15.22
N ASP A 218 5.25 -9.15 15.45
CA ASP A 218 4.60 -9.23 16.77
C ASP A 218 5.50 -9.88 17.82
N LYS A 219 6.28 -10.90 17.43
CA LYS A 219 7.31 -11.46 18.30
C LYS A 219 8.35 -10.39 18.69
N GLN A 220 8.80 -9.56 17.74
CA GLN A 220 9.71 -8.46 18.04
C GLN A 220 9.07 -7.48 19.02
N ILE A 221 7.83 -7.06 18.81
CA ILE A 221 7.12 -6.16 19.73
C ILE A 221 7.07 -6.76 21.14
N LYS A 222 6.74 -8.04 21.27
CA LYS A 222 6.75 -8.75 22.57
C LYS A 222 8.13 -8.76 23.23
N ASP A 223 9.18 -9.07 22.49
CA ASP A 223 10.56 -9.05 22.99
C ASP A 223 10.93 -7.65 23.52
N LYS A 224 10.64 -6.58 22.74
CA LYS A 224 10.95 -5.20 23.14
C LYS A 224 10.12 -4.74 24.33
N ALA A 225 8.88 -5.19 24.47
CA ALA A 225 8.08 -4.90 25.65
C ALA A 225 8.67 -5.48 26.95
N ASN A 226 9.42 -6.58 26.84
CA ASN A 226 10.16 -7.22 27.92
C ASN A 226 11.63 -6.74 28.02
N ASP A 227 11.98 -5.65 27.32
CA ASP A 227 13.35 -5.09 27.26
C ASP A 227 14.39 -6.09 26.72
N ILE A 228 13.98 -7.01 25.83
CA ILE A 228 14.85 -8.01 25.18
C ILE A 228 15.36 -7.50 23.83
N GLY A 229 16.69 -7.51 23.67
CA GLY A 229 17.38 -6.97 22.51
C GLY A 229 17.53 -5.46 22.58
N GLY A 230 18.07 -4.83 21.51
CA GLY A 230 18.13 -3.37 21.42
C GLY A 230 16.80 -2.74 21.03
N PRO A 231 16.62 -1.41 21.25
CA PRO A 231 15.37 -0.71 20.93
C PRO A 231 15.11 -0.57 19.43
N GLY A 232 16.13 -0.85 18.60
CA GLY A 232 16.06 -0.73 17.15
C GLY A 232 16.14 0.72 16.65
N ASN A 233 16.13 0.89 15.34
CA ASN A 233 16.12 2.18 14.67
C ASN A 233 14.87 2.31 13.76
N SER A 234 14.73 3.43 13.05
CA SER A 234 13.60 3.65 12.14
C SER A 234 13.43 2.52 11.11
N THR A 235 14.53 1.99 10.57
CA THR A 235 14.52 0.84 9.64
C THR A 235 13.98 -0.42 10.32
N THR A 236 14.43 -0.72 11.54
CA THR A 236 13.91 -1.85 12.33
C THR A 236 12.40 -1.76 12.51
N TRP A 237 11.89 -0.59 12.88
CA TRP A 237 10.45 -0.39 13.12
C TRP A 237 9.63 -0.39 11.84
N ARG A 238 10.21 0.00 10.70
CA ARG A 238 9.61 -0.23 9.38
C ARG A 238 9.51 -1.72 9.07
N GLN A 239 10.56 -2.50 9.28
CA GLN A 239 10.54 -3.94 9.05
C GLN A 239 9.49 -4.65 9.91
N ILE A 240 9.45 -4.34 11.22
CA ILE A 240 8.49 -4.91 12.17
C ILE A 240 7.05 -4.61 11.73
N GLY A 241 6.74 -3.33 11.47
CA GLY A 241 5.39 -2.92 11.09
C GLY A 241 4.96 -3.49 9.73
N THR A 242 5.86 -3.51 8.74
CA THR A 242 5.58 -4.09 7.41
C THR A 242 5.33 -5.60 7.51
N ASN A 243 6.14 -6.33 8.27
CA ASN A 243 5.94 -7.78 8.45
C ASN A 243 4.60 -8.09 9.11
N HIS A 244 4.27 -7.39 10.20
CA HIS A 244 2.97 -7.53 10.85
C HIS A 244 1.83 -7.19 9.89
N HIS A 245 1.91 -6.07 9.17
CA HIS A 245 0.89 -5.64 8.22
C HIS A 245 0.66 -6.68 7.11
N ILE A 246 1.71 -7.15 6.45
CA ILE A 246 1.59 -8.17 5.39
C ILE A 246 0.94 -9.44 5.95
N THR A 247 1.38 -9.90 7.12
CA THR A 247 0.79 -11.07 7.78
C THR A 247 -0.70 -10.86 8.08
N PHE A 248 -1.05 -9.67 8.56
CA PHE A 248 -2.41 -9.28 8.87
C PHE A 248 -3.29 -9.25 7.63
N VAL A 249 -2.86 -8.55 6.57
CA VAL A 249 -3.64 -8.40 5.34
C VAL A 249 -3.81 -9.72 4.61
N VAL A 250 -2.75 -10.55 4.52
CA VAL A 250 -2.87 -11.89 3.91
C VAL A 250 -3.93 -12.71 4.65
N LYS A 251 -3.94 -12.68 5.98
CA LYS A 251 -4.97 -13.37 6.76
C LYS A 251 -6.35 -12.73 6.56
N GLN A 252 -6.43 -11.40 6.50
CA GLN A 252 -7.68 -10.65 6.32
C GLN A 252 -8.37 -10.98 4.99
N ILE A 253 -7.62 -11.13 3.90
CA ILE A 253 -8.17 -11.39 2.56
C ILE A 253 -8.34 -12.88 2.24
N SER A 254 -7.81 -13.78 3.07
CA SER A 254 -7.92 -15.24 2.89
C SER A 254 -9.11 -15.87 3.61
N ASN A 255 -9.79 -15.12 4.47
CA ASN A 255 -10.97 -15.55 5.22
C ASN A 255 -12.24 -14.93 4.65
#